data_AF-A0A1T5AL49-F1
#
_entry.id   AF-A0A1T5AL49-F1
#
_cell.length_a   1.000
_cell.length_b   1.000
_cell.length_c   1.000
_cell.angle_alpha   90.00
_cell.angle_beta   90.00
_cell.angle_gamma   90.00
#
_symmetry.space_group_name_H-M   'P 1'
#
loop_
_entity.id
_entity.type
_entity.pdbx_description
1 polymer ?
#
loop_
_entity_poly.entity_id
_entity_poly.type
_entity_poly.pdbx_seq_one_letter_code
_entity_poly.pdbx_strand_id
1 'polypeptide(L)'
;MKKLLTTSGALLLIMALFVAATVDGAWKGYVEGQYNVTAALKVEGTALTGTFSIIDNNAKSENPDDSGYSPYVAAQLGKNVIEDGKVDGENITFSTKFNGKPVNYKGSIVGEKLVLTTTFNEQPVKITLSRAK
;
A
#
# COMPACT_ATOMS: atom_id res chain seq x y z
N MET A 1 -8.77 -34.06 -38.38
CA MET A 1 -9.10 -32.79 -37.68
C MET A 1 -10.24 -33.05 -36.70
N LYS A 2 -9.92 -33.35 -35.43
CA LYS A 2 -10.92 -33.37 -34.35
C LYS A 2 -10.32 -32.64 -33.15
N LYS A 3 -11.11 -31.70 -32.64
CA LYS A 3 -10.72 -30.56 -31.82
C LYS A 3 -10.27 -31.05 -30.44
N LEU A 4 -9.04 -30.73 -30.05
CA LEU A 4 -8.56 -30.78 -28.66
C LEU A 4 -8.46 -29.34 -28.21
N LEU A 5 -9.54 -28.83 -27.62
CA LEU A 5 -9.56 -27.53 -26.97
C LEU A 5 -10.37 -27.71 -25.69
N THR A 6 -9.70 -27.82 -24.55
CA THR A 6 -10.09 -27.34 -23.21
C THR A 6 -9.38 -28.12 -22.09
N THR A 7 -8.26 -27.60 -21.58
CA THR A 7 -7.84 -27.73 -20.16
C THR A 7 -6.59 -26.90 -19.90
N SER A 8 -6.66 -25.57 -20.06
CA SER A 8 -5.58 -24.66 -19.66
C SER A 8 -6.12 -23.37 -19.05
N GLY A 9 -7.19 -23.50 -18.25
CA GLY A 9 -7.78 -22.39 -17.49
C GLY A 9 -7.71 -22.59 -15.97
N ALA A 10 -7.71 -23.84 -15.49
CA ALA A 10 -7.78 -24.13 -14.05
C ALA A 10 -6.43 -23.98 -13.32
N LEU A 11 -5.30 -24.20 -14.00
CA LEU A 11 -3.98 -24.19 -13.34
C LEU A 11 -3.46 -22.76 -13.05
N LEU A 12 -3.78 -21.80 -13.92
CA LEU A 12 -3.46 -20.38 -13.69
C LEU A 12 -4.33 -19.75 -12.59
N LEU A 13 -5.57 -20.23 -12.42
CA LEU A 13 -6.47 -19.72 -11.39
C LEU A 13 -5.98 -20.05 -9.97
N ILE A 14 -5.31 -21.19 -9.78
CA ILE A 14 -4.82 -21.62 -8.47
C ILE A 14 -3.63 -20.76 -8.02
N MET A 15 -2.72 -20.38 -8.92
CA MET A 15 -1.53 -19.61 -8.56
C MET A 15 -1.88 -18.16 -8.16
N ALA A 16 -2.90 -17.56 -8.77
CA ALA A 16 -3.39 -16.24 -8.40
C ALA A 16 -3.97 -16.18 -6.97
N LEU A 17 -4.57 -17.27 -6.48
CA LEU A 17 -5.14 -17.33 -5.13
C LEU A 17 -4.07 -17.33 -4.03
N PHE A 18 -2.90 -17.92 -4.29
CA PHE A 18 -1.78 -17.89 -3.33
C PHE A 18 -1.24 -16.48 -3.14
N VAL A 19 -1.15 -15.70 -4.21
CA VAL A 19 -0.61 -14.34 -4.19
C VAL A 19 -1.60 -13.36 -3.53
N ALA A 20 -2.91 -13.49 -3.80
CA ALA A 20 -3.89 -12.66 -3.13
C ALA A 20 -3.82 -12.81 -1.59
N ALA A 21 -3.67 -14.04 -1.10
CA ALA A 21 -3.53 -14.33 0.33
C ALA A 21 -2.25 -13.72 0.95
N THR A 22 -1.17 -13.54 0.19
CA THR A 22 0.08 -12.99 0.74
C THR A 22 0.07 -11.48 0.90
N VAL A 23 -0.72 -10.75 0.10
CA VAL A 23 -0.82 -9.28 0.14
C VAL A 23 -1.97 -8.82 1.04
N ASP A 24 -3.10 -9.53 1.01
CA ASP A 24 -4.31 -9.23 1.81
C ASP A 24 -4.00 -9.06 3.29
N GLY A 25 -4.55 -8.02 3.92
CA GLY A 25 -4.58 -7.85 5.37
C GLY A 25 -4.05 -6.51 5.87
N ALA A 26 -3.86 -6.42 7.18
CA ALA A 26 -3.36 -5.23 7.85
C ALA A 26 -1.84 -5.26 7.99
N TRP A 27 -1.22 -4.13 7.70
CA TRP A 27 0.22 -3.91 7.70
C TRP A 27 0.55 -2.65 8.48
N LYS A 28 1.69 -2.66 9.18
CA LYS A 28 2.22 -1.51 9.92
C LYS A 28 3.74 -1.43 9.83
N GLY A 29 4.28 -0.22 9.90
CA GLY A 29 5.72 0.00 9.88
C GLY A 29 6.07 1.47 10.01
N TYR A 30 7.25 1.85 9.52
CA TYR A 30 7.77 3.21 9.64
C TYR A 30 8.35 3.70 8.31
N VAL A 31 8.18 5.00 8.03
CA VAL A 31 9.01 5.73 7.07
C VAL A 31 10.22 6.27 7.80
N GLU A 32 11.42 5.80 7.46
CA GLU A 32 12.71 6.29 8.00
C GLU A 32 12.78 6.37 9.55
N GLY A 33 11.96 5.58 10.25
CA GLY A 33 11.88 5.60 11.72
C GLY A 33 11.14 6.79 12.33
N GLN A 34 10.59 7.70 11.51
CA GLN A 34 9.96 8.94 11.97
C GLN A 34 8.42 8.86 11.98
N TYR A 35 7.82 8.45 10.85
CA TYR A 35 6.37 8.42 10.69
C TYR A 35 5.85 7.00 10.74
N ASN A 36 4.79 6.77 11.52
CA ASN A 36 4.10 5.49 11.50
C ASN A 36 3.37 5.33 10.16
N VAL A 37 3.32 4.12 9.64
CA VAL A 37 2.55 3.80 8.44
C VAL A 37 1.64 2.65 8.75
N THR A 38 0.40 2.74 8.29
CA THR A 38 -0.55 1.63 8.30
C THR A 38 -1.12 1.43 6.91
N ALA A 39 -1.24 0.17 6.49
CA ALA A 39 -1.96 -0.19 5.28
C ALA A 39 -2.96 -1.30 5.57
N ALA A 40 -4.17 -1.17 5.05
CA ALA A 40 -5.16 -2.24 5.01
C ALA A 40 -5.36 -2.58 3.54
N LEU A 41 -4.87 -3.74 3.13
CA LEU A 41 -4.78 -4.13 1.72
C LEU A 41 -5.77 -5.25 1.43
N LYS A 42 -6.39 -5.17 0.25
CA LYS A 42 -7.28 -6.20 -0.26
C LYS A 42 -7.04 -6.41 -1.76
N VAL A 43 -6.87 -7.66 -2.16
CA VAL A 43 -6.63 -8.11 -3.52
C VAL A 43 -7.85 -8.87 -4.01
N GLU A 44 -8.34 -8.45 -5.17
CA GLU A 44 -9.44 -9.10 -5.89
C GLU A 44 -9.02 -9.31 -7.34
N GLY A 45 -8.69 -10.56 -7.69
CA GLY A 45 -8.02 -10.85 -8.97
C GLY A 45 -6.64 -10.20 -9.01
N THR A 46 -6.45 -9.23 -9.91
CA THR A 46 -5.20 -8.44 -10.01
C THR A 46 -5.34 -7.03 -9.42
N ALA A 47 -6.54 -6.63 -8.99
CA ALA A 47 -6.77 -5.31 -8.41
C ALA A 47 -6.32 -5.29 -6.95
N LEU A 48 -5.56 -4.26 -6.57
CA LEU A 48 -5.24 -3.94 -5.18
C LEU A 48 -6.10 -2.76 -4.74
N THR A 49 -6.80 -2.91 -3.63
CA THR A 49 -7.63 -1.88 -3.02
C THR A 49 -7.30 -1.73 -1.54
N GLY A 50 -7.88 -0.71 -0.92
CA GLY A 50 -7.80 -0.49 0.51
C GLY A 50 -7.26 0.90 0.86
N THR A 51 -6.57 0.99 1.99
CA THR A 51 -6.08 2.26 2.54
C THR A 51 -4.60 2.19 2.84
N PHE A 52 -3.88 3.27 2.56
CA PHE A 52 -2.50 3.50 2.91
C PHE A 52 -2.38 4.84 3.64
N SER A 53 -1.87 4.83 4.87
CA SER A 53 -1.93 5.98 5.77
C SER A 53 -0.56 6.24 6.38
N ILE A 54 -0.14 7.50 6.36
CA ILE A 54 1.04 7.95 7.08
C ILE A 54 0.52 8.68 8.32
N ILE A 55 0.99 8.29 9.50
CA ILE A 55 0.52 8.80 10.78
C ILE A 55 1.63 9.67 11.36
N ASP A 56 1.29 10.92 11.65
CA ASP A 56 2.14 11.78 12.47
C ASP A 56 2.07 11.32 13.92
N ASN A 57 3.23 11.05 14.52
CA ASN A 57 3.36 10.54 15.88
C ASN A 57 3.30 11.67 16.93
N ASN A 58 3.25 12.93 16.51
CA ASN A 58 3.13 14.05 17.41
C ASN A 58 1.68 14.18 17.90
N ALA A 59 1.43 13.88 19.18
CA ALA A 59 0.12 14.01 19.82
C ALA A 59 -0.47 15.44 19.74
N LYS A 60 0.36 16.47 19.50
CA LYS A 60 -0.11 17.86 19.27
C LYS A 60 -0.70 18.08 17.86
N SER A 61 -0.46 17.16 16.92
CA SER A 61 -1.01 17.22 15.55
C SER A 61 -2.52 16.94 15.52
N GLU A 62 -3.04 16.24 16.54
CA GLU A 62 -4.47 15.97 16.71
C GLU A 62 -5.23 17.12 17.40
N ASN A 63 -4.52 18.04 18.07
CA ASN A 63 -5.11 19.07 18.91
C ASN A 63 -4.48 20.44 18.59
N PRO A 64 -5.12 21.27 17.73
CA PRO A 64 -4.55 22.54 17.31
C PRO A 64 -4.50 23.51 18.49
N ASP A 65 -3.30 23.81 19.00
CA ASP A 65 -3.07 25.01 19.80
C ASP A 65 -2.61 26.17 18.89
N ASP A 66 -2.68 27.39 19.40
CA ASP A 66 -2.41 28.66 18.69
C ASP A 66 -0.97 28.80 18.12
N SER A 67 -0.14 27.74 18.18
CA SER A 67 1.26 27.75 17.71
C SER A 67 1.45 27.55 16.20
N GLY A 68 0.36 27.44 15.43
CA GLY A 68 0.41 27.57 13.97
C GLY A 68 0.71 26.29 13.18
N TYR A 69 0.62 25.10 13.80
CA TYR A 69 0.52 23.85 13.04
C TYR A 69 -0.95 23.59 12.66
N SER A 70 -1.24 23.70 11.36
CA SER A 70 -2.60 23.55 10.83
C SER A 70 -3.09 22.09 10.85
N PRO A 71 -4.36 21.84 11.22
CA PRO A 71 -5.01 20.52 11.13
C PRO A 71 -4.99 19.90 9.72
N TYR A 72 -4.57 20.66 8.69
CA TYR A 72 -4.37 20.16 7.33
C TYR A 72 -3.25 19.12 7.18
N VAL A 73 -2.22 19.12 8.04
CA VAL A 73 -1.11 18.17 7.90
C VAL A 73 -1.51 16.77 8.38
N ALA A 74 -2.13 16.64 9.55
CA ALA A 74 -2.62 15.36 10.06
C ALA A 74 -3.82 14.81 9.25
N ALA A 75 -4.77 15.67 8.86
CA ALA A 75 -6.00 15.25 8.19
C ALA A 75 -5.78 14.74 6.75
N GLN A 76 -4.76 15.23 6.04
CA GLN A 76 -4.39 14.75 4.69
C GLN A 76 -3.38 13.60 4.69
N LEU A 77 -2.74 13.31 5.81
CA LEU A 77 -1.87 12.14 5.99
C LEU A 77 -2.67 10.90 6.46
N GLY A 78 -3.80 11.13 7.14
CA GLY A 78 -4.45 10.17 8.03
C GLY A 78 -5.09 8.91 7.42
N LYS A 79 -5.65 8.95 6.19
CA LYS A 79 -6.09 7.75 5.44
C LYS A 79 -6.18 8.04 3.95
N ASN A 80 -5.24 7.55 3.15
CA ASN A 80 -5.34 7.68 1.71
C ASN A 80 -5.90 6.40 1.10
N VAL A 81 -7.01 6.54 0.37
CA VAL A 81 -7.55 5.43 -0.42
C VAL A 81 -6.55 5.10 -1.52
N ILE A 82 -6.33 3.80 -1.71
CA ILE A 82 -5.50 3.30 -2.81
C ILE A 82 -6.25 3.53 -4.14
N GLU A 83 -5.57 4.15 -5.08
CA GLU A 83 -5.99 4.36 -6.47
C GLU A 83 -5.09 3.52 -7.40
N ASP A 84 -5.66 3.07 -8.53
CA ASP A 84 -4.96 2.32 -9.58
C ASP A 84 -4.09 1.13 -9.09
N GLY A 85 -4.52 0.51 -7.99
CA GLY A 85 -3.76 -0.55 -7.34
C GLY A 85 -3.76 -1.84 -8.16
N LYS A 86 -2.58 -2.45 -8.32
CA LYS A 86 -2.36 -3.68 -9.05
C LYS A 86 -1.37 -4.59 -8.33
N VAL A 87 -1.62 -5.90 -8.44
CA VAL A 87 -0.70 -6.96 -8.05
C VAL A 87 -0.36 -7.79 -9.27
N ASP A 88 0.94 -8.03 -9.48
CA ASP A 88 1.48 -8.92 -10.50
C ASP A 88 2.57 -9.81 -9.88
N GLY A 89 2.15 -11.01 -9.45
CA GLY A 89 2.97 -11.88 -8.63
C GLY A 89 3.38 -11.19 -7.33
N GLU A 90 4.68 -11.14 -7.04
CA GLU A 90 5.19 -10.46 -5.84
C GLU A 90 5.25 -8.94 -5.97
N ASN A 91 5.03 -8.40 -7.18
CA ASN A 91 5.11 -6.96 -7.43
C ASN A 91 3.77 -6.27 -7.16
N ILE A 92 3.84 -5.10 -6.55
CA ILE A 92 2.69 -4.29 -6.17
C ILE A 92 2.92 -2.87 -6.69
N THR A 93 1.90 -2.28 -7.30
CA THR A 93 1.90 -0.86 -7.65
C THR A 93 0.57 -0.24 -7.26
N PHE A 94 0.60 0.97 -6.72
CA PHE A 94 -0.61 1.75 -6.49
C PHE A 94 -0.27 3.23 -6.40
N SER A 95 -1.29 4.08 -6.48
CA SER A 95 -1.18 5.49 -6.19
C SER A 95 -2.04 5.86 -4.99
N THR A 96 -1.70 6.97 -4.34
CA THR A 96 -2.56 7.68 -3.38
C THR A 96 -2.58 9.16 -3.73
N LYS A 97 -3.43 9.95 -3.09
CA LYS A 97 -3.40 11.42 -3.21
C LYS A 97 -2.82 12.05 -1.97
N PHE A 98 -1.94 13.03 -2.14
CA PHE A 98 -1.45 13.89 -1.06
C PHE A 98 -1.54 15.35 -1.54
N ASN A 99 -2.27 16.21 -0.83
CA ASN A 99 -2.57 17.57 -1.29
C ASN A 99 -3.17 17.62 -2.71
N GLY A 100 -4.04 16.65 -3.03
CA GLY A 100 -4.66 16.51 -4.36
C GLY A 100 -3.71 16.05 -5.48
N LYS A 101 -2.42 15.83 -5.20
CA LYS A 101 -1.44 15.34 -6.16
C LYS A 101 -1.25 13.82 -5.99
N PRO A 102 -1.11 13.07 -7.09
CA PRO A 102 -0.85 11.64 -7.01
C PRO A 102 0.56 11.37 -6.47
N VAL A 103 0.67 10.38 -5.59
CA VAL A 103 1.91 9.81 -5.08
C VAL A 103 1.92 8.34 -5.47
N ASN A 104 2.92 7.94 -6.26
CA ASN A 104 3.01 6.59 -6.79
C ASN A 104 3.92 5.73 -5.90
N TYR A 105 3.47 4.51 -5.63
CA TYR A 105 4.19 3.50 -4.87
C TYR A 105 4.45 2.29 -5.75
N LYS A 106 5.67 1.77 -5.64
CA LYS A 106 6.06 0.46 -6.18
C LYS A 106 6.57 -0.37 -5.04
N GLY A 107 6.28 -1.65 -5.02
CA GLY A 107 6.79 -2.50 -3.97
C GLY A 107 6.71 -3.98 -4.29
N SER A 108 7.15 -4.76 -3.32
CA SER A 108 7.07 -6.20 -3.38
C SER A 108 6.96 -6.85 -2.00
N ILE A 109 6.48 -8.08 -1.99
CA ILE A 109 6.56 -8.95 -0.82
C ILE A 109 7.96 -9.57 -0.77
N VAL A 110 8.67 -9.38 0.34
CA VAL A 110 10.01 -9.97 0.59
C VAL A 110 9.95 -10.72 1.90
N GLY A 111 9.81 -12.05 1.82
CA GLY A 111 9.51 -12.89 2.98
C GLY A 111 8.15 -12.50 3.59
N GLU A 112 8.14 -12.13 4.88
CA GLU A 112 6.92 -11.69 5.59
C GLU A 112 6.72 -10.17 5.60
N LYS A 113 7.50 -9.43 4.80
CA LYS A 113 7.49 -7.96 4.77
C LYS A 113 6.94 -7.45 3.45
N LEU A 114 6.18 -6.36 3.53
CA LEU A 114 5.82 -5.54 2.38
C LEU A 114 6.81 -4.38 2.28
N VAL A 115 7.60 -4.36 1.22
CA VAL A 115 8.59 -3.30 0.97
C VAL A 115 8.06 -2.41 -0.15
N LEU A 116 7.87 -1.13 0.15
CA LEU A 116 7.43 -0.13 -0.80
C LEU A 116 8.52 0.91 -1.01
N THR A 117 8.49 1.53 -2.18
CA THR A 117 9.32 2.66 -2.57
C THR A 117 8.41 3.71 -3.22
N THR A 118 8.63 4.96 -2.84
CA THR A 118 8.06 6.13 -3.51
C THR A 118 9.15 7.18 -3.74
N THR A 119 8.88 8.23 -4.50
CA THR A 119 9.81 9.34 -4.70
C THR A 119 9.27 10.58 -4.01
N PHE A 120 10.06 11.16 -3.11
CA PHE A 120 9.76 12.41 -2.43
C PHE A 120 10.95 13.36 -2.60
N ASN A 121 10.73 14.58 -3.10
CA ASN A 121 11.79 15.53 -3.45
C ASN A 121 12.92 14.90 -4.30
N GLU A 122 12.54 14.15 -5.33
CA GLU A 122 13.46 13.42 -6.24
C GLU A 122 14.28 12.30 -5.58
N GLN A 123 14.16 12.11 -4.26
CA GLN A 123 14.84 11.05 -3.54
C GLN A 123 13.93 9.83 -3.37
N PRO A 124 14.45 8.60 -3.55
CA PRO A 124 13.69 7.39 -3.27
C PRO A 124 13.53 7.21 -1.76
N VAL A 125 12.29 7.12 -1.31
CA VAL A 125 11.95 6.81 0.08
C VAL A 125 11.52 5.35 0.16
N LYS A 126 12.22 4.56 1.00
CA LYS A 126 11.90 3.16 1.25
C LYS A 126 11.02 3.05 2.50
N ILE A 127 9.95 2.27 2.39
CA ILE A 127 8.99 1.99 3.45
C ILE A 127 8.95 0.48 3.64
N THR A 128 9.14 0.00 4.86
CA THR A 128 9.07 -1.43 5.17
C THR A 128 7.97 -1.67 6.18
N LEU A 129 6.97 -2.47 5.78
CA LEU A 129 5.82 -2.82 6.59
C LEU A 129 5.89 -4.29 6.98
N SER A 130 5.48 -4.58 8.21
CA SER A 130 5.24 -5.92 8.73
C SER A 130 3.75 -6.11 8.97
N ARG A 131 3.30 -7.37 9.06
CA ARG A 131 1.92 -7.66 9.44
C ARG A 131 1.55 -6.96 10.76
N ALA A 132 0.38 -6.33 10.78
CA ALA A 132 -0.17 -5.85 12.03
C ALA A 132 -0.56 -7.08 12.87
N LYS A 133 -0.02 -7.19 14.08
CA LYS A 133 -0.48 -8.13 15.10
C LYS A 133 -1.85 -7.74 15.61
#